data_AF-A0A520RDW2-F1
#
_entry.id   AF-A0A520RDW2-F1
#
_cell.length_a   1.000
_cell.length_b   1.000
_cell.length_c   1.000
_cell.angle_alpha   90.00
_cell.angle_beta   90.00
_cell.angle_gamma   90.00
#
_symmetry.space_group_name_H-M   'P 1'
#
loop_
_entity.id
_entity.type
_entity.pdbx_description
1 polymer ?
#
loop_
_entity_poly.entity_id
_entity_poly.type
_entity_poly.pdbx_seq_one_letter_code
_entity_poly.pdbx_strand_id
1 'polypeptide(L)'
;FDKSITPDIERAIMKSDLGLNPSTAGEVMRIPMPILTEETRKGYTKQSRAEAESARVSLRNARRDALAMLKELLKEKDISEDEERRGHDVIQKLTDDYVAKVETALTQKETDLMAI
;
A
#
# COMPACT_ATOMS: atom_id res chain seq x y z
N PHE A 1 -24.79 -15.97 -6.41
CA PHE A 1 -24.85 -14.95 -5.35
C PHE A 1 -25.95 -15.34 -4.39
N ASP A 2 -25.62 -15.43 -3.10
CA ASP A 2 -26.55 -15.87 -2.05
C ASP A 2 -27.10 -14.64 -1.31
N LYS A 3 -28.43 -14.47 -1.37
CA LYS A 3 -29.13 -13.31 -0.78
C LYS A 3 -29.26 -13.41 0.73
N SER A 4 -28.97 -14.58 1.32
CA SER A 4 -29.04 -14.78 2.77
C SER A 4 -27.92 -14.07 3.54
N ILE A 5 -26.82 -13.71 2.86
CA ILE A 5 -25.62 -13.10 3.45
C ILE A 5 -25.69 -11.56 3.45
N THR A 6 -26.67 -10.97 2.75
CA THR A 6 -26.88 -9.51 2.69
C THR A 6 -26.95 -8.85 4.08
N PRO A 7 -27.64 -9.41 5.10
CA PRO A 7 -27.67 -8.82 6.44
C PRO A 7 -26.32 -8.87 7.17
N ASP A 8 -25.51 -9.89 6.93
CA ASP A 8 -24.17 -10.01 7.54
C ASP A 8 -23.19 -9.03 6.90
N ILE A 9 -23.30 -8.82 5.59
CA ILE A 9 -22.55 -7.79 4.86
C ILE A 9 -22.94 -6.39 5.35
N GLU A 10 -24.24 -6.13 5.52
CA GLU A 10 -24.75 -4.84 6.03
C GLU A 10 -24.20 -4.55 7.43
N ARG A 11 -24.24 -5.55 8.32
CA ARG A 11 -23.69 -5.46 9.67
C ARG A 11 -22.17 -5.27 9.68
N ALA A 12 -21.45 -5.91 8.76
CA ALA A 12 -19.99 -5.74 8.64
C ALA A 12 -19.63 -4.34 8.17
N ILE A 13 -20.38 -3.76 7.23
CA ILE A 13 -20.18 -2.38 6.76
C ILE A 13 -20.50 -1.38 7.88
N MET A 14 -21.60 -1.57 8.61
CA MET A 14 -21.93 -0.70 9.75
C MET A 14 -20.93 -0.80 10.90
N LYS A 15 -20.30 -1.97 11.10
CA LYS A 15 -19.23 -2.16 12.09
C LYS A 15 -17.86 -1.70 11.60
N SER A 16 -17.70 -1.43 10.30
CA SER A 16 -16.45 -0.91 9.78
C SER A 16 -16.27 0.54 10.22
N ASP A 17 -15.03 0.96 10.44
CA ASP A 17 -14.67 2.34 10.82
C ASP A 17 -14.92 3.38 9.70
N LEU A 18 -15.72 3.03 8.69
CA LEU A 18 -16.05 3.87 7.55
C LEU A 18 -17.19 4.86 7.86
N GLY A 19 -17.97 4.64 8.92
CA GLY A 19 -19.08 5.52 9.31
C GLY A 19 -20.20 5.60 8.26
N LEU A 20 -20.34 4.57 7.44
CA LEU A 20 -21.30 4.51 6.33
C LEU A 20 -22.58 3.80 6.77
N ASN A 21 -23.72 4.36 6.38
CA ASN A 21 -25.04 3.74 6.60
C ASN A 21 -25.53 3.13 5.29
N PRO A 22 -25.30 1.82 5.03
CA PRO A 22 -25.81 1.16 3.84
C PRO A 22 -27.34 1.22 3.80
N SER A 23 -27.90 1.45 2.62
CA SER A 23 -29.33 1.39 2.34
C SER A 23 -29.58 0.28 1.32
N THR A 24 -30.18 -0.81 1.76
CA THR A 24 -30.50 -1.95 0.92
C THR A 24 -31.83 -1.70 0.19
N ALA A 25 -31.81 -1.69 -1.15
CA ALA A 25 -32.99 -1.57 -2.01
C ALA A 25 -33.12 -2.84 -2.86
N GLY A 26 -33.82 -3.85 -2.33
CA GLY A 26 -33.99 -5.15 -3.00
C GLY A 26 -32.67 -5.92 -3.08
N GLU A 27 -32.17 -6.18 -4.29
CA GLU A 27 -30.91 -6.90 -4.53
C GLU A 27 -29.66 -6.00 -4.51
N VAL A 28 -29.83 -4.67 -4.43
CA VAL A 28 -28.73 -3.70 -4.53
C VAL A 28 -28.56 -2.95 -3.23
N MET A 29 -27.35 -2.97 -2.67
CA MET A 29 -26.97 -2.17 -1.50
C MET A 29 -26.36 -0.85 -1.97
N ARG A 30 -26.97 0.27 -1.57
CA ARG A 30 -26.47 1.62 -1.86
C ARG A 30 -25.78 2.17 -0.63
N ILE A 31 -24.54 2.60 -0.76
CA ILE A 31 -23.79 3.19 0.34
C ILE A 31 -23.63 4.68 0.05
N PRO A 32 -24.39 5.56 0.73
CA PRO A 32 -24.21 7.00 0.58
C PRO A 32 -22.85 7.37 1.16
N MET A 33 -21.90 7.75 0.30
CA MET A 33 -20.63 8.33 0.74
C MET A 33 -20.88 9.79 1.13
N PRO A 34 -20.77 10.15 2.42
CA PRO A 34 -20.81 11.55 2.82
C PRO A 34 -19.62 12.28 2.21
N ILE A 35 -19.79 13.58 1.94
CA ILE A 35 -18.68 14.43 1.53
C ILE A 35 -17.59 14.38 2.62
N LEU A 36 -16.35 14.16 2.18
CA LEU A 36 -15.22 14.18 3.10
C LEU A 36 -15.04 15.60 3.65
N THR A 37 -15.20 15.76 4.97
CA THR A 37 -14.86 16.99 5.69
C THR A 37 -13.35 17.25 5.62
N GLU A 38 -12.92 18.50 5.82
CA GLU A 38 -11.49 18.83 5.82
C GLU A 38 -10.71 18.03 6.88
N GLU A 39 -11.34 17.74 8.02
CA GLU A 39 -10.76 16.93 9.10
C GLU A 39 -10.56 15.46 8.69
N THR A 40 -11.55 14.84 8.04
CA THR A 40 -11.43 13.46 7.53
C THR A 40 -10.43 13.37 6.37
N ARG A 41 -10.36 14.37 5.48
CA ARG A 41 -9.31 14.47 4.44
C ARG A 41 -7.92 14.53 5.06
N LYS A 42 -7.70 15.38 6.06
CA LYS A 42 -6.42 15.46 6.80
C LYS A 42 -6.06 14.13 7.48
N GLY A 43 -7.06 13.44 8.05
CA GLY A 43 -6.90 12.11 8.62
C GLY A 43 -6.39 11.08 7.60
N TYR A 44 -7.05 11.00 6.44
CA TYR A 44 -6.65 10.09 5.36
C TYR A 44 -5.28 10.44 4.75
N THR A 45 -4.95 11.73 4.66
CA THR A 45 -3.60 12.16 4.23
C THR A 45 -2.54 11.67 5.22
N LYS A 46 -2.79 11.80 6.53
CA LYS A 46 -1.86 11.31 7.56
C LYS A 46 -1.71 9.79 7.49
N GLN A 47 -2.79 9.06 7.29
CA GLN A 47 -2.77 7.61 7.11
C GLN A 47 -1.98 7.22 5.85
N SER A 48 -2.23 7.89 4.73
CA SER A 48 -1.51 7.64 3.46
C SER A 48 0.00 7.85 3.60
N ARG A 49 0.41 8.90 4.33
CA ARG A 49 1.83 9.15 4.65
C ARG A 49 2.44 8.07 5.53
N ALA A 50 1.71 7.60 6.53
CA ALA A 50 2.18 6.51 7.40
C ALA A 50 2.37 5.21 6.62
N GLU A 51 1.44 4.89 5.72
CA GLU A 51 1.54 3.73 4.83
C GLU A 51 2.74 3.85 3.89
N ALA A 52 2.94 5.02 3.28
CA ALA A 52 4.09 5.28 2.41
C ALA A 52 5.42 5.14 3.16
N GLU A 53 5.50 5.58 4.42
CA GLU A 53 6.71 5.40 5.22
C GLU A 53 6.95 3.93 5.57
N SER A 54 5.90 3.18 5.93
CA SER A 54 5.97 1.74 6.17
C SER A 54 6.48 0.99 4.92
N ALA A 55 5.97 1.37 3.74
CA ALA A 55 6.43 0.81 2.46
C ALA A 55 7.91 1.13 2.20
N ARG A 56 8.37 2.36 2.47
CA ARG A 56 9.78 2.75 2.34
C ARG A 56 10.69 1.97 3.31
N VAL A 57 10.26 1.76 4.55
CA VAL A 57 11.00 0.94 5.52
C VAL A 57 11.10 -0.51 5.05
N SER A 58 10.00 -1.08 4.56
CA SER A 58 9.97 -2.44 4.01
C SER A 58 10.92 -2.60 2.81
N LEU A 59 10.94 -1.62 1.89
CA LEU A 59 11.87 -1.61 0.75
C LEU A 59 13.33 -1.56 1.20
N ARG A 60 13.65 -0.74 2.22
CA ARG A 60 15.01 -0.66 2.76
C ARG A 60 15.45 -1.98 3.42
N ASN A 61 14.55 -2.64 4.12
CA ASN A 61 14.81 -3.95 4.73
C ASN A 61 15.02 -5.02 3.65
N ALA A 62 14.12 -5.09 2.67
CA ALA A 62 14.25 -6.03 1.54
C ALA A 62 15.56 -5.82 0.77
N ARG A 63 15.99 -4.57 0.56
CA ARG A 63 17.30 -4.26 -0.03
C ARG A 63 18.43 -4.82 0.85
N ARG A 64 18.39 -4.58 2.15
CA ARG A 64 19.43 -5.08 3.08
C ARG A 64 19.53 -6.60 3.04
N ASP A 65 18.40 -7.29 3.04
CA ASP A 65 18.34 -8.76 3.01
C ASP A 65 18.86 -9.30 1.67
N ALA A 66 18.49 -8.67 0.55
CA ALA A 66 19.00 -9.04 -0.76
C ALA A 66 20.53 -8.85 -0.88
N LEU A 67 21.07 -7.76 -0.32
CA LEU A 67 22.51 -7.54 -0.27
C LEU A 67 23.24 -8.53 0.65
N ALA A 68 22.60 -8.95 1.75
CA ALA A 68 23.15 -9.99 2.61
C ALA A 68 23.22 -11.35 1.89
N MET A 69 22.15 -11.71 1.14
CA MET A 69 22.12 -12.93 0.33
C MET A 69 23.21 -12.93 -0.75
N LEU A 70 23.45 -11.81 -1.45
CA LEU A 70 24.55 -11.72 -2.42
C LEU A 70 25.92 -11.99 -1.79
N LYS A 71 26.16 -11.45 -0.59
CA LYS A 71 27.41 -11.70 0.14
C LYS A 71 27.57 -13.14 0.59
N GLU A 72 26.47 -13.82 0.89
CA GLU A 72 26.46 -15.24 1.26
C GLU A 72 26.76 -16.11 0.04
N LEU A 73 26.09 -15.87 -1.08
CA LEU A 73 26.35 -16.56 -2.35
C LEU A 73 27.80 -16.41 -2.83
N LEU A 74 28.42 -15.23 -2.63
CA LEU A 74 29.84 -15.03 -2.94
C LEU A 74 30.75 -15.89 -2.05
N LYS A 75 30.44 -16.03 -0.76
CA LYS A 75 31.21 -16.89 0.16
C LYS A 75 31.08 -18.36 -0.19
N GLU A 76 29.89 -18.77 -0.61
CA GLU A 76 29.60 -20.14 -1.08
C GLU A 76 30.22 -20.42 -2.45
N LYS A 77 30.72 -19.38 -3.14
CA LYS A 77 31.29 -19.42 -4.50
C LYS A 77 30.27 -19.82 -5.57
N ASP A 78 28.98 -19.60 -5.29
CA ASP A 78 27.90 -19.79 -6.25
C ASP A 78 27.85 -18.64 -7.27
N ILE A 79 28.40 -17.48 -6.92
CA ILE A 79 28.54 -16.32 -7.80
C ILE A 79 29.98 -15.78 -7.78
N SER A 80 30.36 -15.07 -8.84
CA SER A 80 31.64 -14.34 -8.95
C SER A 80 31.56 -12.91 -8.37
N GLU A 81 32.71 -12.27 -8.10
CA GLU A 81 32.77 -10.86 -7.66
C GLU A 81 32.15 -9.89 -8.69
N ASP A 82 32.27 -10.21 -9.99
CA ASP A 82 31.65 -9.43 -11.06
C ASP A 82 30.12 -9.55 -11.04
N GLU A 83 29.59 -10.73 -10.72
CA GLU A 83 28.14 -10.95 -10.56
C GLU A 83 27.61 -10.31 -9.28
N GLU A 84 28.37 -10.32 -8.17
CA GLU A 84 28.00 -9.60 -6.95
C GLU A 84 27.85 -8.10 -7.24
N ARG A 85 28.83 -7.48 -7.92
CA ARG A 85 28.75 -6.06 -8.31
C ARG A 85 27.53 -5.76 -9.17
N ARG A 86 27.27 -6.58 -10.19
CA ARG A 86 26.08 -6.42 -11.05
C ARG A 86 24.78 -6.58 -10.24
N GLY A 87 24.72 -7.57 -9.34
CA GLY A 87 23.59 -7.79 -8.46
C GLY A 87 23.32 -6.58 -7.57
N HIS A 88 24.38 -5.98 -7.02
CA HIS A 88 24.32 -4.76 -6.23
C HIS A 88 23.70 -3.59 -7.01
N ASP A 89 24.16 -3.36 -8.25
CA ASP A 89 23.64 -2.31 -9.13
C ASP A 89 22.16 -2.53 -9.49
N VAL A 90 21.78 -3.77 -9.79
CA VAL A 90 20.40 -4.14 -10.13
C VAL A 90 19.48 -3.95 -8.92
N ILE A 91 19.88 -4.41 -7.73
CA ILE A 91 19.12 -4.23 -6.49
C ILE A 91 18.96 -2.74 -6.17
N GLN A 92 20.01 -1.94 -6.36
CA GLN A 92 19.95 -0.50 -6.11
C GLN A 92 18.96 0.20 -7.06
N LYS A 93 19.07 -0.07 -8.37
CA LYS A 93 18.12 0.47 -9.36
C LYS A 93 16.68 0.07 -9.07
N LEU A 94 16.42 -1.21 -8.77
CA LEU A 94 15.09 -1.68 -8.40
C LEU A 94 14.57 -0.96 -7.16
N THR A 95 15.41 -0.81 -6.13
CA THR A 95 15.01 -0.11 -4.91
C THR A 95 14.62 1.34 -5.22
N ASP A 96 15.43 2.05 -6.00
CA ASP A 96 15.16 3.45 -6.36
C ASP A 96 13.88 3.59 -7.18
N ASP A 97 13.65 2.69 -8.15
CA ASP A 97 12.43 2.65 -8.95
C ASP A 97 11.17 2.44 -8.08
N TYR A 98 11.22 1.52 -7.12
CA TYR A 98 10.08 1.27 -6.23
C TYR A 98 9.87 2.39 -5.22
N VAL A 99 10.92 3.04 -4.73
CA VAL A 99 10.80 4.24 -3.89
C VAL A 99 10.10 5.36 -4.67
N ALA A 100 10.49 5.60 -5.92
CA ALA A 100 9.85 6.60 -6.78
C ALA A 100 8.37 6.29 -7.04
N LYS A 101 8.02 5.00 -7.22
CA LYS A 101 6.62 4.56 -7.35
C LYS A 101 5.81 4.84 -6.08
N VAL A 102 6.37 4.59 -4.90
CA VAL A 102 5.71 4.89 -3.61
C VAL A 102 5.46 6.39 -3.47
N GLU A 103 6.44 7.23 -3.82
CA GLU A 103 6.26 8.69 -3.79
C GLU A 103 5.20 9.16 -4.78
N THR A 104 5.22 8.66 -6.01
CA THR A 104 4.21 9.00 -7.03
C THR A 104 2.81 8.61 -6.56
N ALA A 105 2.65 7.41 -6.00
CA ALA A 105 1.37 6.93 -5.47
C ALA A 105 0.88 7.78 -4.29
N LEU A 106 1.79 8.19 -3.40
CA LEU A 106 1.46 9.09 -2.28
C LEU A 106 0.99 10.45 -2.80
N THR A 107 1.73 11.08 -3.71
CA THR A 107 1.39 12.39 -4.27
C THR A 107 0.06 12.35 -5.02
N GLN A 108 -0.19 11.30 -5.80
CA GLN A 108 -1.47 11.10 -6.47
C GLN A 108 -2.60 11.00 -5.43
N LYS A 109 -2.41 10.19 -4.38
CA LYS A 109 -3.43 10.02 -3.34
C LYS A 109 -3.69 11.29 -2.55
N GLU A 110 -2.66 12.07 -2.24
CA GLU A 110 -2.80 13.38 -1.60
C GLU A 110 -3.55 14.36 -2.49
N THR A 111 -3.26 14.37 -3.79
CA THR A 111 -3.95 15.21 -4.77
C THR A 111 -5.42 14.83 -4.87
N ASP A 112 -5.74 13.54 -4.99
CA ASP A 112 -7.12 13.04 -5.05
C ASP A 112 -7.89 13.36 -3.76
N LEU A 113 -7.22 13.30 -2.59
CA LEU A 113 -7.84 13.64 -1.31
C LEU A 113 -8.06 15.15 -1.13
N MET A 114 -7.34 16.01 -1.84
CA MET A 114 -7.54 17.46 -1.82
C MET A 114 -8.40 17.99 -2.97
N ALA A 115 -8.47 17.27 -4.09
CA ALA A 115 -9.35 17.59 -5.19
C ALA A 115 -10.83 17.36 -4.79
N ILE A 116 -11.71 18.23 -5.28
CA ILE A 116 -13.17 18.16 -5.11
C ILE A 116 -13.78 17.73 -6.44
#